data_AF-A0A1J9P9A4-F1
#
_entry.id   AF-A0A1J9P9A4-F1
#
_cell.length_a   1.000
_cell.length_b   1.000
_cell.length_c   1.000
_cell.angle_alpha   90.00
_cell.angle_beta   90.00
_cell.angle_gamma   90.00
#
_symmetry.space_group_name_H-M   'P 1'
#
loop_
_entity.id
_entity.type
_entity.pdbx_description
1 polymer ?
#
loop_
_entity_poly.entity_id
_entity_poly.type
_entity_poly.pdbx_seq_one_letter_code
_entity_poly.pdbx_strand_id
1 'polypeptide(L)'
;MKLDQAVIDLLHLDATKTTVSRTGGGCSSASAAKISTTLADGSGKRFFMKTATGPAGKTMVQGEDASLKAIHAVVPTLCPQSFGWGSLSSPSTYFIVVDFLDPSSPPSPPHRNPEPEPEPFHQLPPKSLAEKLAQLHTTPAPVPQGYSAPQFGFPVTTCCGDTPQDNSYKSSWASFYAENRLRFILHRAEEENGQDGELRRLVERAISQVVPRLLGDDHLNNGKGVTPVVVHGDLWSGNAGQGSLAGRAVEEVIFDPSAFYGHNEYELGIMKMFGGFGGKFLEEYHRLCPKTEPVEEYEDRVALYELYHHLNHYALFGGSYRSGAVGIMKRLQQKYALSSSQQLPLQHPTIATTTHVISLSHHIAFSTSTYLKSHSTNKTNQVPNNHHSPRAKPASSLSTSPSSSLLSSTNTMSSDDAYAAFLDKANEDPYKNISTTKRQGQDEHLQTRTTDPSQCVPTVLGDVEMYYTSDVDEAFEPVALDWSGAAEGQWPSVDKFKALILPSKDTFSASATATAEAEDMQISILTPSSFDPNNKYTTVLHAVKTAANGGSERDMEKVEVKVYRVQMGQTRVEYWVVALDRCEGGGDGARIVGMRVKAIES
;
A
#
# COMPACT_ATOMS: atom_id res chain seq x y z
N MET A 1 16.41 21.80 -10.65
CA MET A 1 17.30 20.66 -10.97
C MET A 1 17.27 20.45 -12.48
N LYS A 2 18.39 20.12 -13.13
CA LYS A 2 18.37 19.78 -14.56
C LYS A 2 17.90 18.31 -14.70
N LEU A 3 16.95 18.05 -15.60
CA LEU A 3 16.49 16.69 -15.88
C LEU A 3 17.61 15.90 -16.58
N ASP A 4 17.73 14.62 -16.24
CA ASP A 4 18.71 13.73 -16.87
C ASP A 4 18.37 13.50 -18.36
N GLN A 5 19.39 13.41 -19.21
CA GLN A 5 19.21 13.22 -20.65
C GLN A 5 18.48 11.92 -20.98
N ALA A 6 18.70 10.85 -20.21
CA ALA A 6 18.02 9.58 -20.43
C ALA A 6 16.49 9.72 -20.28
N VAL A 7 16.03 10.57 -19.37
CA VAL A 7 14.60 10.83 -19.15
C VAL A 7 14.03 11.71 -20.27
N ILE A 8 14.79 12.71 -20.71
CA ILE A 8 14.44 13.56 -21.85
C ILE A 8 14.27 12.71 -23.12
N ASP A 9 15.20 11.79 -23.37
CA ASP A 9 15.20 10.92 -24.54
C ASP A 9 14.03 9.94 -24.50
N LEU A 10 13.75 9.32 -23.33
CA LEU A 10 12.63 8.40 -23.14
C LEU A 10 11.28 9.07 -23.44
N LEU A 11 11.10 10.30 -22.96
CA LEU A 11 9.84 11.03 -23.07
C LEU A 11 9.76 11.93 -24.32
N HIS A 12 10.83 12.00 -25.11
CA HIS A 12 10.98 12.89 -26.26
C HIS A 12 10.70 14.38 -25.93
N LEU A 13 11.21 14.87 -24.79
CA LEU A 13 10.93 16.22 -24.30
C LEU A 13 11.91 17.29 -24.81
N ASP A 14 11.43 18.53 -24.87
CA ASP A 14 12.30 19.70 -25.02
C ASP A 14 12.85 20.10 -23.64
N ALA A 15 14.16 19.92 -23.44
CA ALA A 15 14.84 20.24 -22.19
C ALA A 15 14.69 21.72 -21.78
N THR A 16 14.52 22.64 -22.74
CA THR A 16 14.38 24.08 -22.47
C THR A 16 12.99 24.45 -21.94
N LYS A 17 12.00 23.58 -22.19
CA LYS A 17 10.61 23.74 -21.75
C LYS A 17 10.23 22.83 -20.59
N THR A 18 11.20 22.14 -20.01
CA THR A 18 10.97 21.10 -18.99
C THR A 18 11.61 21.49 -17.67
N THR A 19 10.82 21.40 -16.60
CA THR A 19 11.23 21.66 -15.21
C THR A 19 11.03 20.41 -14.36
N VAL A 20 11.91 20.23 -13.38
CA VAL A 20 11.83 19.13 -12.40
C VAL A 20 11.84 19.70 -10.99
N SER A 21 10.83 19.33 -10.21
CA SER A 21 10.78 19.55 -8.76
C SER A 21 10.81 18.21 -8.04
N ARG A 22 11.57 18.14 -6.93
CA ARG A 22 11.49 16.98 -6.04
C ARG A 22 10.14 17.01 -5.33
N THR A 23 9.56 15.84 -5.15
CA THR A 23 8.32 15.67 -4.38
C THR A 23 8.65 14.77 -3.18
N GLY A 24 7.98 14.98 -2.04
CA GLY A 24 8.00 14.00 -0.94
C GLY A 24 7.39 12.66 -1.39
N GLY A 25 7.60 11.59 -0.61
CA GLY A 25 6.88 10.32 -0.79
C GLY A 25 7.48 9.29 -1.75
N GLY A 26 8.68 8.78 -1.44
CA GLY A 26 9.12 7.48 -1.96
C GLY A 26 9.15 6.43 -0.86
N CYS A 27 9.02 5.15 -1.22
CA CYS A 27 9.36 4.02 -0.35
C CYS A 27 10.80 4.16 0.19
N SER A 28 11.13 3.47 1.30
CA SER A 28 12.44 3.42 1.97
C SER A 28 13.67 3.44 1.05
N SER A 29 13.55 2.91 -0.17
CA SER A 29 14.63 2.76 -1.16
C SER A 29 14.50 3.65 -2.42
N ALA A 30 13.45 4.48 -2.56
CA ALA A 30 13.18 5.29 -3.75
C ALA A 30 12.99 6.80 -3.46
N SER A 31 13.34 7.65 -4.42
CA SER A 31 13.05 9.10 -4.35
C SER A 31 12.14 9.56 -5.49
N ALA A 32 11.26 10.52 -5.18
CA ALA A 32 10.17 10.96 -6.05
C ALA A 32 10.40 12.37 -6.63
N ALA A 33 9.97 12.59 -7.86
CA ALA A 33 10.04 13.90 -8.54
C ALA A 33 8.87 14.12 -9.49
N LYS A 34 8.44 15.37 -9.59
CA LYS A 34 7.51 15.86 -10.61
C LYS A 34 8.28 16.44 -11.78
N ILE A 35 7.94 16.01 -12.99
CA ILE A 35 8.41 16.60 -14.25
C ILE A 35 7.25 17.38 -14.84
N SER A 36 7.46 18.66 -15.15
CA SER A 36 6.47 19.51 -15.83
C SER A 36 7.06 20.04 -17.13
N THR A 37 6.33 19.93 -18.23
CA THR A 37 6.80 20.33 -19.56
C THR A 37 5.69 20.98 -20.38
N THR A 38 6.08 21.77 -21.38
CA THR A 38 5.15 22.29 -22.40
C THR A 38 5.39 21.53 -23.71
N LEU A 39 4.36 20.85 -24.21
CA LEU A 39 4.39 20.09 -25.45
C LEU A 39 4.45 21.01 -26.68
N ALA A 40 4.68 20.41 -27.86
CA ALA A 40 4.84 21.15 -29.11
C ALA A 40 3.58 21.95 -29.52
N ASP A 41 2.41 21.49 -29.12
CA ASP A 41 1.11 22.15 -29.32
C ASP A 41 0.83 23.28 -28.31
N GLY A 42 1.74 23.51 -27.36
CA GLY A 42 1.61 24.52 -26.31
C GLY A 42 0.86 24.04 -25.07
N SER A 43 0.37 22.80 -25.04
CA SER A 43 -0.27 22.23 -23.86
C SER A 43 0.74 21.87 -22.77
N GLY A 44 0.33 21.97 -21.50
CA GLY A 44 1.15 21.55 -20.36
C GLY A 44 0.96 20.06 -20.08
N LYS A 45 2.06 19.32 -19.86
CA LYS A 45 2.01 17.91 -19.40
C LYS A 45 2.88 17.72 -18.17
N ARG A 46 2.41 16.86 -17.25
CA ARG A 46 3.10 16.49 -16.03
C ARG A 46 3.36 15.00 -16.01
N PHE A 47 4.50 14.61 -15.45
CA PHE A 47 4.86 13.22 -15.20
C PHE A 47 5.34 13.07 -13.77
N PHE A 48 5.21 11.85 -13.26
CA PHE A 48 5.81 11.45 -12.00
C PHE A 48 6.99 10.52 -12.27
N MET A 49 8.11 10.77 -11.58
CA MET A 49 9.31 9.97 -11.71
C MET A 49 9.73 9.46 -10.35
N LYS A 50 9.91 8.13 -10.25
CA LYS A 50 10.59 7.50 -9.11
C LYS A 50 12.02 7.14 -9.52
N THR A 51 12.93 7.18 -8.57
CA THR A 51 14.33 6.80 -8.76
C THR A 51 14.77 5.84 -7.65
N ALA A 52 15.58 4.85 -7.98
CA ALA A 52 16.08 3.85 -7.04
C ALA A 52 17.53 3.51 -7.34
N THR A 53 18.28 3.04 -6.33
CA THR A 53 19.73 2.80 -6.45
C THR A 53 20.11 1.33 -6.28
N GLY A 54 21.24 0.95 -6.89
CA GLY A 54 21.80 -0.39 -6.80
C GLY A 54 21.04 -1.45 -7.60
N PRO A 55 21.48 -2.73 -7.51
CA PRO A 55 20.84 -3.85 -8.21
C PRO A 55 19.38 -4.05 -7.79
N ALA A 56 19.07 -3.91 -6.50
CA ALA A 56 17.71 -4.01 -5.98
C ALA A 56 16.81 -2.90 -6.56
N GLY A 57 17.29 -1.66 -6.60
CA GLY A 57 16.54 -0.54 -7.20
C GLY A 57 16.25 -0.75 -8.69
N LYS A 58 17.16 -1.39 -9.44
CA LYS A 58 16.88 -1.78 -10.83
C LYS A 58 15.71 -2.75 -10.93
N THR A 59 15.72 -3.80 -10.12
CA THR A 59 14.64 -4.81 -10.08
C THR A 59 13.31 -4.15 -9.75
N MET A 60 13.29 -3.24 -8.77
CA MET A 60 12.08 -2.54 -8.34
C MET A 60 11.46 -1.73 -9.49
N VAL A 61 12.23 -0.84 -10.15
CA VAL A 61 11.67 -0.01 -11.25
C VAL A 61 11.28 -0.84 -12.47
N GLN A 62 11.96 -1.96 -12.73
CA GLN A 62 11.61 -2.90 -13.79
C GLN A 62 10.29 -3.62 -13.50
N GLY A 63 10.14 -4.09 -12.26
CA GLY A 63 8.94 -4.78 -11.79
C GLY A 63 7.72 -3.85 -11.80
N GLU A 64 7.87 -2.62 -11.30
CA GLU A 64 6.80 -1.62 -11.27
C GLU A 64 6.36 -1.22 -12.69
N ASP A 65 7.31 -0.99 -13.62
CA ASP A 65 7.00 -0.69 -15.02
C ASP A 65 6.19 -1.81 -15.69
N ALA A 66 6.64 -3.05 -15.53
CA ALA A 66 5.94 -4.21 -16.09
C ALA A 66 4.55 -4.41 -15.46
N SER A 67 4.43 -4.14 -14.16
CA SER A 67 3.17 -4.25 -13.41
C SER A 67 2.14 -3.22 -13.88
N LEU A 68 2.53 -1.95 -13.94
CA LEU A 68 1.67 -0.87 -14.44
C LEU A 68 1.23 -1.13 -15.89
N LYS A 69 2.15 -1.60 -16.75
CA LYS A 69 1.80 -1.98 -18.13
C LYS A 69 0.80 -3.13 -18.19
N ALA A 70 0.94 -4.15 -17.35
CA ALA A 70 0.01 -5.28 -17.31
C ALA A 70 -1.39 -4.86 -16.86
N ILE A 71 -1.49 -4.02 -15.82
CA ILE A 71 -2.78 -3.51 -15.32
C ILE A 71 -3.40 -2.57 -16.37
N HIS A 72 -2.63 -1.61 -16.89
CA HIS A 72 -3.10 -0.63 -17.88
C HIS A 72 -3.53 -1.29 -19.20
N ALA A 73 -2.93 -2.42 -19.60
CA ALA A 73 -3.35 -3.16 -20.79
C ALA A 73 -4.77 -3.76 -20.66
N VAL A 74 -5.22 -4.06 -19.44
CA VAL A 74 -6.55 -4.61 -19.17
C VAL A 74 -7.55 -3.50 -18.82
N VAL A 75 -7.15 -2.57 -17.96
CA VAL A 75 -7.98 -1.45 -17.48
C VAL A 75 -7.17 -0.14 -17.53
N PRO A 76 -7.13 0.56 -18.68
CA PRO A 76 -6.35 1.80 -18.86
C PRO A 76 -6.69 2.96 -17.89
N THR A 77 -7.82 2.86 -17.19
CA THR A 77 -8.29 3.87 -16.23
C THR A 77 -8.01 3.49 -14.78
N LEU A 78 -7.43 2.32 -14.51
CA LEU A 78 -7.26 1.81 -13.14
C LEU A 78 -5.94 2.26 -12.50
N CYS A 79 -4.87 2.40 -13.28
CA CYS A 79 -3.56 2.81 -12.76
C CYS A 79 -2.89 3.88 -13.66
N PRO A 80 -1.86 4.58 -13.17
CA PRO A 80 -1.01 5.43 -14.00
C PRO A 80 -0.44 4.67 -15.21
N GLN A 81 -0.37 5.31 -16.37
CA GLN A 81 0.39 4.76 -17.50
C GLN A 81 1.88 4.82 -17.19
N SER A 82 2.61 3.72 -17.38
CA SER A 82 4.07 3.77 -17.40
C SER A 82 4.59 4.15 -18.78
N PHE A 83 5.46 5.16 -18.83
CA PHE A 83 6.19 5.57 -20.03
C PHE A 83 7.50 4.80 -20.20
N GLY A 84 7.97 4.14 -19.14
CA GLY A 84 9.16 3.29 -19.16
C GLY A 84 10.12 3.58 -18.01
N TRP A 85 11.18 2.78 -17.97
CA TRP A 85 12.25 2.87 -16.98
C TRP A 85 13.61 2.90 -17.68
N GLY A 86 14.65 3.35 -16.97
CA GLY A 86 16.01 3.43 -17.51
C GLY A 86 17.07 3.68 -16.46
N SER A 87 18.32 3.81 -16.91
CA SER A 87 19.45 4.22 -16.06
C SER A 87 19.68 5.72 -16.18
N LEU A 88 19.95 6.38 -15.06
CA LEU A 88 20.40 7.77 -15.04
C LEU A 88 21.91 7.85 -15.31
N SER A 89 22.40 9.06 -15.61
CA SER A 89 23.84 9.34 -15.72
C SER A 89 24.59 9.12 -14.40
N SER A 90 23.89 9.28 -13.26
CA SER A 90 24.40 8.88 -11.95
C SER A 90 24.62 7.37 -11.88
N PRO A 91 25.84 6.90 -11.54
CA PRO A 91 26.14 5.48 -11.46
C PRO A 91 25.15 4.71 -10.58
N SER A 92 24.74 3.53 -11.04
CA SER A 92 23.86 2.62 -10.30
C SER A 92 22.53 3.23 -9.86
N THR A 93 22.05 4.28 -10.53
CA THR A 93 20.73 4.87 -10.27
C THR A 93 19.81 4.62 -11.46
N TYR A 94 18.59 4.18 -11.17
CA TYR A 94 17.57 3.85 -12.15
C TYR A 94 16.33 4.69 -11.90
N PHE A 95 15.50 4.84 -12.92
CA PHE A 95 14.28 5.61 -12.84
C PHE A 95 13.12 4.88 -13.53
N ILE A 96 11.90 5.20 -13.13
CA ILE A 96 10.66 4.93 -13.86
C ILE A 96 9.90 6.24 -14.00
N VAL A 97 9.26 6.46 -15.16
CA VAL A 97 8.37 7.59 -15.39
C VAL A 97 6.96 7.10 -15.67
N VAL A 98 5.99 7.68 -14.97
CA VAL A 98 4.57 7.35 -15.07
C VAL A 98 3.73 8.63 -15.19
N ASP A 99 2.43 8.46 -15.47
CA ASP A 99 1.48 9.56 -15.41
C ASP A 99 1.51 10.26 -14.05
N PHE A 100 1.44 11.58 -14.09
CA PHE A 100 1.20 12.35 -12.88
C PHE A 100 -0.28 12.27 -12.50
N LEU A 101 -0.54 11.98 -11.22
CA LEU A 101 -1.88 11.93 -10.66
C LEU A 101 -2.22 13.28 -10.03
N ASP A 102 -3.16 14.01 -10.62
CA ASP A 102 -3.62 15.30 -10.09
C ASP A 102 -4.74 15.09 -9.06
N PRO A 103 -4.51 15.38 -7.76
CA PRO A 103 -5.47 15.07 -6.69
C PRO A 103 -6.70 16.00 -6.65
N SER A 104 -6.70 17.10 -7.41
CA SER A 104 -7.66 18.21 -7.21
C SER A 104 -8.14 18.93 -8.47
N SER A 105 -8.03 18.33 -9.66
CA SER A 105 -8.52 19.01 -10.87
C SER A 105 -9.97 18.59 -11.20
N PRO A 106 -10.98 19.48 -11.10
CA PRO A 106 -12.14 19.35 -11.98
C PRO A 106 -11.65 19.43 -13.44
N PRO A 107 -12.33 18.78 -14.40
CA PRO A 107 -11.96 18.88 -15.81
C PRO A 107 -11.86 20.36 -16.19
N SER A 108 -10.77 20.73 -16.86
CA SER A 108 -10.65 22.09 -17.41
C SER A 108 -11.86 22.34 -18.33
N PRO A 109 -12.52 23.52 -18.27
CA PRO A 109 -13.57 23.83 -19.22
C PRO A 109 -13.01 23.73 -20.64
N PRO A 110 -13.76 23.17 -21.61
CA PRO A 110 -13.25 22.99 -22.97
C PRO A 110 -12.81 24.35 -23.51
N HIS A 111 -11.54 24.47 -23.88
CA HIS A 111 -11.06 25.63 -24.60
C HIS A 111 -11.86 25.73 -25.91
N ARG A 112 -12.31 26.95 -26.24
CA ARG A 112 -13.20 27.28 -27.38
C ARG A 112 -12.60 27.05 -28.78
N ASN A 113 -11.58 26.22 -28.90
CA ASN A 113 -11.01 25.82 -30.19
C ASN A 113 -11.57 24.45 -30.58
N PRO A 114 -11.83 24.18 -31.87
CA PRO A 114 -12.23 22.85 -32.30
C PRO A 114 -11.12 21.87 -31.95
N GLU A 115 -11.36 21.02 -30.96
CA GLU A 115 -10.40 20.01 -30.52
C GLU A 115 -10.13 19.01 -31.66
N PRO A 116 -8.88 18.51 -31.82
CA PRO A 116 -8.65 17.26 -32.51
C PRO A 116 -9.45 16.16 -31.80
N GLU A 117 -9.95 15.17 -32.56
CA GLU A 117 -10.75 14.02 -32.11
C GLU A 117 -10.41 13.61 -30.65
N PRO A 118 -11.38 13.59 -29.72
CA PRO A 118 -11.10 13.23 -28.34
C PRO A 118 -10.50 11.83 -28.30
N GLU A 119 -9.35 11.70 -27.63
CA GLU A 119 -8.71 10.41 -27.34
C GLU A 119 -9.79 9.39 -26.90
N PRO A 120 -9.78 8.15 -27.43
CA PRO A 120 -10.91 7.22 -27.33
C PRO A 120 -11.35 6.89 -25.90
N PHE A 121 -10.53 7.21 -24.90
CA PHE A 121 -10.77 6.97 -23.49
C PHE A 121 -11.54 8.09 -22.77
N HIS A 122 -11.70 9.28 -23.37
CA HIS A 122 -12.49 10.38 -22.77
C HIS A 122 -14.01 10.17 -22.79
N GLN A 123 -14.50 9.11 -23.44
CA GLN A 123 -15.93 8.82 -23.59
C GLN A 123 -16.43 7.63 -22.75
N LEU A 124 -15.57 7.01 -21.93
CA LEU A 124 -15.98 5.89 -21.09
C LEU A 124 -16.79 6.38 -19.89
N PRO A 125 -17.91 5.72 -19.53
CA PRO A 125 -18.64 6.05 -18.32
C PRO A 125 -17.75 5.80 -17.09
N PRO A 126 -17.82 6.65 -16.05
CA PRO A 126 -17.03 6.47 -14.84
C PRO A 126 -17.40 5.14 -14.20
N LYS A 127 -16.39 4.30 -13.96
CA LYS A 127 -16.52 3.00 -13.28
C LYS A 127 -16.05 3.11 -11.83
N SER A 128 -16.72 2.43 -10.91
CA SER A 128 -16.23 2.29 -9.54
C SER A 128 -14.92 1.49 -9.50
N LEU A 129 -14.18 1.59 -8.41
CA LEU A 129 -12.98 0.79 -8.18
C LEU A 129 -13.31 -0.71 -8.20
N ALA A 130 -14.47 -1.10 -7.67
CA ALA A 130 -14.91 -2.50 -7.68
C ALA A 130 -15.18 -3.00 -9.10
N GLU A 131 -15.78 -2.18 -9.96
CA GLU A 131 -15.99 -2.51 -11.38
C GLU A 131 -14.67 -2.64 -12.14
N LYS A 132 -13.75 -1.70 -11.93
CA LYS A 132 -12.41 -1.75 -12.55
C LYS A 132 -11.62 -2.96 -12.08
N LEU A 133 -11.60 -3.25 -10.78
CA LEU A 133 -10.90 -4.40 -10.22
C LEU A 133 -11.52 -5.72 -10.65
N ALA A 134 -12.86 -5.82 -10.69
CA ALA A 134 -13.54 -7.00 -11.22
C ALA A 134 -13.22 -7.22 -12.71
N GLN A 135 -13.13 -6.16 -13.51
CA GLN A 135 -12.69 -6.26 -14.91
C GLN A 135 -11.25 -6.80 -15.00
N LEU A 136 -10.33 -6.31 -14.17
CA LEU A 136 -8.96 -6.81 -14.10
C LEU A 136 -8.95 -8.31 -13.76
N HIS A 137 -9.69 -8.70 -12.73
CA HIS A 137 -9.74 -10.05 -12.17
C HIS A 137 -10.60 -11.06 -12.94
N THR A 138 -11.34 -10.62 -13.95
CA THR A 138 -12.12 -11.50 -14.84
C THR A 138 -11.53 -11.60 -16.25
N THR A 139 -10.46 -10.83 -16.53
CA THR A 139 -9.74 -10.90 -17.80
C THR A 139 -8.57 -11.88 -17.68
N PRO A 140 -8.54 -12.98 -18.47
CA PRO A 140 -7.44 -13.93 -18.45
C PRO A 140 -6.09 -13.27 -18.77
N ALA A 141 -5.05 -13.66 -18.04
CA ALA A 141 -3.68 -13.24 -18.31
C ALA A 141 -3.22 -13.70 -19.71
N PRO A 142 -2.30 -12.95 -20.36
CA PRO A 142 -1.75 -13.35 -21.65
C PRO A 142 -0.94 -14.65 -21.52
N VAL A 143 -0.89 -15.42 -22.62
CA VAL A 143 -0.04 -16.60 -22.72
C VAL A 143 1.42 -16.17 -22.82
N PRO A 144 2.31 -16.55 -21.87
CA PRO A 144 3.72 -16.20 -21.97
C PRO A 144 4.41 -16.87 -23.17
N GLN A 145 5.46 -16.22 -23.68
CA GLN A 145 6.26 -16.79 -24.77
C GLN A 145 6.80 -18.17 -24.40
N GLY A 146 6.62 -19.15 -25.29
CA GLY A 146 7.07 -20.52 -25.08
C GLY A 146 6.04 -21.44 -24.43
N TYR A 147 4.86 -20.93 -24.05
CA TYR A 147 3.75 -21.71 -23.50
C TYR A 147 2.57 -21.77 -24.47
N SER A 148 1.71 -22.77 -24.28
CA SER A 148 0.48 -22.96 -25.07
C SER A 148 -0.79 -22.49 -24.34
N ALA A 149 -0.69 -22.14 -23.05
CA ALA A 149 -1.79 -21.70 -22.21
C ALA A 149 -1.31 -20.68 -21.17
N PRO A 150 -2.19 -19.84 -20.60
CA PRO A 150 -1.85 -18.91 -19.52
C PRO A 150 -1.14 -19.63 -18.36
N GLN A 151 -0.17 -18.97 -17.73
CA GLN A 151 0.60 -19.51 -16.62
C GLN A 151 0.49 -18.58 -15.40
N PHE A 152 0.62 -19.13 -14.20
CA PHE A 152 0.84 -18.36 -12.98
C PHE A 152 2.30 -17.92 -12.92
N GLY A 153 2.57 -16.69 -12.49
CA GLY A 153 3.90 -16.07 -12.53
C GLY A 153 3.88 -14.73 -13.24
N PHE A 154 5.04 -14.25 -13.69
CA PHE A 154 5.14 -12.96 -14.37
C PHE A 154 6.40 -12.89 -15.25
N PRO A 155 6.45 -12.04 -16.29
CA PRO A 155 7.61 -11.97 -17.17
C PRO A 155 8.90 -11.48 -16.50
N VAL A 156 8.78 -10.76 -15.38
CA VAL A 156 9.89 -10.20 -14.62
C VAL A 156 9.67 -10.40 -13.12
N THR A 157 10.75 -10.30 -12.34
CA THR A 157 10.65 -10.16 -10.88
C THR A 157 9.99 -8.84 -10.54
N THR A 158 8.97 -8.88 -9.68
CA THR A 158 8.32 -7.72 -9.04
C THR A 158 8.73 -7.64 -7.58
N CYS A 159 8.38 -6.56 -6.89
CA CYS A 159 8.73 -6.34 -5.49
C CYS A 159 7.48 -5.94 -4.68
N CYS A 160 7.21 -6.64 -3.58
CA CYS A 160 6.15 -6.31 -2.62
C CYS A 160 6.82 -5.65 -1.41
N GLY A 161 6.76 -4.31 -1.36
CA GLY A 161 7.73 -3.52 -0.60
C GLY A 161 9.15 -3.72 -1.15
N ASP A 162 10.15 -3.82 -0.27
CA ASP A 162 11.54 -4.11 -0.68
C ASP A 162 11.78 -5.61 -1.00
N THR A 163 10.76 -6.47 -0.84
CA THR A 163 10.90 -7.92 -1.04
C THR A 163 10.73 -8.32 -2.51
N PRO A 164 11.76 -8.81 -3.21
CA PRO A 164 11.59 -9.34 -4.56
C PRO A 164 10.72 -10.60 -4.56
N GLN A 165 9.87 -10.80 -5.55
CA GLN A 165 8.99 -11.97 -5.68
C GLN A 165 9.52 -12.95 -6.73
N ASP A 166 9.57 -14.24 -6.40
CA ASP A 166 9.81 -15.28 -7.41
C ASP A 166 8.57 -15.38 -8.32
N ASN A 167 8.73 -14.97 -9.57
CA ASN A 167 7.67 -14.98 -10.57
C ASN A 167 7.89 -16.05 -11.67
N SER A 168 8.77 -17.02 -11.42
CA SER A 168 8.97 -18.16 -12.33
C SER A 168 7.64 -18.88 -12.60
N TYR A 169 7.38 -19.16 -13.88
CA TYR A 169 6.09 -19.66 -14.31
C TYR A 169 5.77 -21.05 -13.79
N LYS A 170 4.51 -21.27 -13.41
CA LYS A 170 3.94 -22.60 -13.13
C LYS A 170 2.53 -22.72 -13.71
N SER A 171 2.16 -23.95 -14.05
CA SER A 171 0.83 -24.26 -14.58
C SER A 171 -0.24 -24.48 -13.51
N SER A 172 0.15 -24.73 -12.25
CA SER A 172 -0.76 -25.01 -11.13
C SER A 172 -0.70 -23.90 -10.09
N TRP A 173 -1.86 -23.41 -9.66
CA TRP A 173 -1.94 -22.32 -8.69
C TRP A 173 -1.44 -22.75 -7.32
N ALA A 174 -1.86 -23.92 -6.84
CA ALA A 174 -1.38 -24.48 -5.58
C ALA A 174 0.15 -24.59 -5.55
N SER A 175 0.75 -25.07 -6.64
CA SER A 175 2.20 -25.19 -6.75
C SER A 175 2.90 -23.83 -6.78
N PHE A 176 2.33 -22.85 -7.49
CA PHE A 176 2.87 -21.49 -7.50
C PHE A 176 2.81 -20.85 -6.12
N TYR A 177 1.66 -20.92 -5.46
CA TYR A 177 1.47 -20.33 -4.15
C TYR A 177 2.35 -20.98 -3.07
N ALA A 178 2.48 -22.31 -3.10
CA ALA A 178 3.35 -23.04 -2.17
C ALA A 178 4.82 -22.67 -2.31
N GLU A 179 5.36 -22.73 -3.53
CA GLU A 179 6.80 -22.57 -3.78
C GLU A 179 7.21 -21.10 -3.87
N ASN A 180 6.55 -20.36 -4.77
CA ASN A 180 6.94 -19.01 -5.18
C ASN A 180 6.43 -17.91 -4.24
N ARG A 181 5.49 -18.23 -3.34
CA ARG A 181 4.99 -17.31 -2.33
C ARG A 181 5.40 -17.76 -0.94
N LEU A 182 4.81 -18.84 -0.41
CA LEU A 182 5.02 -19.23 0.99
C LEU A 182 6.43 -19.70 1.30
N ARG A 183 6.99 -20.63 0.51
CA ARG A 183 8.36 -21.13 0.78
C ARG A 183 9.40 -20.06 0.50
N PHE A 184 9.23 -19.31 -0.59
CA PHE A 184 10.06 -18.17 -0.90
C PHE A 184 10.11 -17.16 0.27
N ILE A 185 8.95 -16.72 0.77
CA ILE A 185 8.92 -15.70 1.82
C ILE A 185 9.41 -16.23 3.18
N LEU A 186 9.24 -17.53 3.46
CA LEU A 186 9.85 -18.16 4.63
C LEU A 186 11.38 -18.05 4.57
N HIS A 187 12.00 -18.37 3.43
CA HIS A 187 13.45 -18.25 3.28
C HIS A 187 13.93 -16.81 3.47
N ARG A 188 13.21 -15.83 2.91
CA ARG A 188 13.51 -14.41 3.13
C ARG A 188 13.38 -14.01 4.60
N ALA A 189 12.30 -14.43 5.26
CA ALA A 189 12.11 -14.14 6.67
C ALA A 189 13.25 -14.70 7.54
N GLU A 190 13.79 -15.88 7.19
CA GLU A 190 14.94 -16.47 7.90
C GLU A 190 16.27 -15.79 7.57
N GLU A 191 16.45 -15.30 6.33
CA GLU A 191 17.61 -14.50 5.94
C GLU A 191 17.67 -13.20 6.75
N GLU A 192 16.53 -12.53 6.93
CA GLU A 192 16.44 -11.22 7.60
C GLU A 192 16.35 -11.34 9.13
N ASN A 193 15.58 -12.30 9.66
CA ASN A 193 15.27 -12.40 11.09
C ASN A 193 15.91 -13.60 11.80
N GLY A 194 16.63 -14.46 11.08
CA GLY A 194 17.20 -15.70 11.60
C GLY A 194 16.23 -16.89 11.58
N GLN A 195 16.76 -18.08 11.88
CA GLN A 195 15.98 -19.32 11.81
C GLN A 195 14.94 -19.44 12.93
N ASP A 196 13.70 -19.72 12.54
CA ASP A 196 12.61 -20.03 13.45
C ASP A 196 12.03 -21.42 13.15
N GLY A 197 12.35 -22.39 14.01
CA GLY A 197 11.92 -23.78 13.85
C GLY A 197 10.40 -23.98 13.98
N GLU A 198 9.71 -23.18 14.81
CA GLU A 198 8.25 -23.27 14.92
C GLU A 198 7.60 -22.74 13.65
N LEU A 199 7.99 -21.53 13.22
CA LEU A 199 7.45 -20.86 12.04
C LEU A 199 7.67 -21.70 10.79
N ARG A 200 8.91 -22.19 10.57
CA ARG A 200 9.24 -23.08 9.45
C ARG A 200 8.35 -24.32 9.43
N ARG A 201 8.20 -25.01 10.57
CA ARG A 201 7.35 -26.21 10.65
C ARG A 201 5.89 -25.89 10.32
N LEU A 202 5.40 -24.73 10.76
CA LEU A 202 4.05 -24.25 10.49
C LEU A 202 3.87 -23.92 9.01
N VAL A 203 4.80 -23.19 8.39
CA VAL A 203 4.73 -22.85 6.96
C VAL A 203 4.82 -24.10 6.10
N GLU A 204 5.76 -25.00 6.37
CA GLU A 204 5.90 -26.27 5.62
C GLU A 204 4.66 -27.16 5.77
N ARG A 205 4.01 -27.14 6.95
CA ARG A 205 2.73 -27.83 7.13
C ARG A 205 1.58 -27.14 6.37
N ALA A 206 1.54 -25.81 6.34
CA ALA A 206 0.57 -25.09 5.53
C ALA A 206 0.75 -25.44 4.04
N ILE A 207 1.99 -25.47 3.54
CA ILE A 207 2.33 -25.86 2.17
C ILE A 207 1.91 -27.31 1.87
N SER A 208 2.25 -28.26 2.73
CA SER A 208 2.01 -29.68 2.46
C SER A 208 0.58 -30.16 2.70
N GLN A 209 -0.20 -29.47 3.54
CA GLN A 209 -1.55 -29.91 3.94
C GLN A 209 -2.65 -28.93 3.54
N VAL A 210 -2.46 -27.64 3.82
CA VAL A 210 -3.53 -26.64 3.67
C VAL A 210 -3.62 -26.14 2.23
N VAL A 211 -2.49 -25.80 1.60
CA VAL A 211 -2.44 -25.32 0.21
C VAL A 211 -3.07 -26.30 -0.77
N PRO A 212 -2.69 -27.60 -0.85
CA PRO A 212 -3.33 -28.52 -1.79
C PRO A 212 -4.81 -28.74 -1.49
N ARG A 213 -5.22 -28.69 -0.21
CA ARG A 213 -6.62 -28.88 0.20
C ARG A 213 -7.51 -27.70 -0.19
N LEU A 214 -7.00 -26.47 -0.08
CA LEU A 214 -7.77 -25.25 -0.37
C LEU A 214 -7.63 -24.79 -1.81
N LEU A 215 -6.46 -24.99 -2.42
CA LEU A 215 -6.06 -24.36 -3.68
C LEU A 215 -5.79 -25.36 -4.80
N GLY A 216 -5.95 -26.66 -4.57
CA GLY A 216 -5.70 -27.69 -5.57
C GLY A 216 -6.59 -27.52 -6.80
N ASP A 217 -6.03 -27.72 -7.98
CA ASP A 217 -6.76 -27.53 -9.25
C ASP A 217 -7.97 -28.48 -9.36
N ASP A 218 -7.82 -29.71 -8.86
CA ASP A 218 -8.89 -30.72 -8.79
C ASP A 218 -9.99 -30.36 -7.76
N HIS A 219 -9.71 -29.44 -6.84
CA HIS A 219 -10.62 -29.01 -5.79
C HIS A 219 -11.39 -27.75 -6.20
N LEU A 220 -10.69 -26.75 -6.73
CA LEU A 220 -11.29 -25.47 -7.10
C LEU A 220 -12.19 -25.59 -8.34
N ASN A 221 -13.31 -24.86 -8.31
CA ASN A 221 -14.28 -24.78 -9.41
C ASN A 221 -14.74 -26.14 -9.94
N ASN A 222 -14.94 -27.11 -9.04
CA ASN A 222 -15.31 -28.49 -9.37
C ASN A 222 -14.30 -29.19 -10.30
N GLY A 223 -13.01 -29.04 -9.99
CA GLY A 223 -11.91 -29.67 -10.74
C GLY A 223 -11.50 -28.94 -12.01
N LYS A 224 -11.87 -27.66 -12.16
CA LYS A 224 -11.48 -26.82 -13.29
C LYS A 224 -10.29 -25.91 -12.97
N GLY A 225 -9.85 -25.88 -11.71
CA GLY A 225 -8.85 -24.95 -11.23
C GLY A 225 -9.27 -23.49 -11.37
N VAL A 226 -8.29 -22.60 -11.40
CA VAL A 226 -8.48 -21.16 -11.57
C VAL A 226 -7.74 -20.68 -12.81
N THR A 227 -8.27 -19.67 -13.49
CA THR A 227 -7.59 -19.04 -14.62
C THR A 227 -6.64 -17.98 -14.09
N PRO A 228 -5.36 -17.95 -14.50
CA PRO A 228 -4.46 -16.86 -14.12
C PRO A 228 -5.00 -15.52 -14.64
N VAL A 229 -5.08 -14.54 -13.76
CA VAL A 229 -5.45 -13.15 -14.08
C VAL A 229 -4.40 -12.20 -13.52
N VAL A 230 -4.34 -10.98 -14.04
CA VAL A 230 -3.47 -9.95 -13.44
C VAL A 230 -4.02 -9.63 -12.05
N VAL A 231 -3.17 -9.75 -11.03
CA VAL A 231 -3.42 -9.22 -9.69
C VAL A 231 -2.49 -8.03 -9.46
N HIS A 232 -2.95 -7.02 -8.72
CA HIS A 232 -2.13 -5.88 -8.30
C HIS A 232 -1.01 -6.33 -7.36
N GLY A 233 -1.32 -7.27 -6.46
CA GLY A 233 -0.35 -7.99 -5.64
C GLY A 233 0.02 -7.32 -4.31
N ASP A 234 -0.37 -6.06 -4.12
CA ASP A 234 -0.15 -5.27 -2.91
C ASP A 234 -1.27 -4.23 -2.68
N LEU A 235 -2.53 -4.54 -3.01
CA LEU A 235 -3.62 -3.57 -2.96
C LEU A 235 -4.21 -3.41 -1.55
N TRP A 236 -3.51 -2.72 -0.65
CA TRP A 236 -4.08 -2.22 0.61
C TRP A 236 -4.65 -0.81 0.42
N SER A 237 -5.32 -0.27 1.44
CA SER A 237 -6.05 1.01 1.37
C SER A 237 -5.17 2.20 0.97
N GLY A 238 -3.89 2.20 1.35
CA GLY A 238 -2.92 3.23 0.99
C GLY A 238 -2.50 3.19 -0.47
N ASN A 239 -2.63 2.05 -1.16
CA ASN A 239 -2.34 1.89 -2.58
C ASN A 239 -3.55 2.17 -3.50
N ALA A 240 -4.60 2.79 -2.96
CA ALA A 240 -5.79 3.22 -3.68
C ALA A 240 -6.13 4.67 -3.36
N GLY A 241 -6.64 5.39 -4.34
CA GLY A 241 -7.01 6.80 -4.17
C GLY A 241 -7.91 7.33 -5.27
N GLN A 242 -8.11 8.64 -5.26
CA GLN A 242 -8.85 9.36 -6.30
C GLN A 242 -7.97 10.44 -6.91
N GLY A 243 -8.03 10.58 -8.22
CA GLY A 243 -7.40 11.70 -8.90
C GLY A 243 -7.60 11.65 -10.41
N SER A 244 -7.08 12.67 -11.09
CA SER A 244 -7.08 12.78 -12.54
C SER A 244 -5.76 12.26 -13.09
N LEU A 245 -5.82 11.27 -13.98
CA LEU A 245 -4.67 10.79 -14.74
C LEU A 245 -4.66 11.44 -16.13
N ALA A 246 -3.56 12.12 -16.48
CA ALA A 246 -3.38 12.74 -17.79
C ALA A 246 -4.49 13.74 -18.20
N GLY A 247 -5.04 14.48 -17.22
CA GLY A 247 -6.10 15.47 -17.45
C GLY A 247 -7.50 14.89 -17.67
N ARG A 248 -7.68 13.57 -17.46
CA ARG A 248 -8.99 12.91 -17.47
C ARG A 248 -9.87 13.37 -16.30
N ALA A 249 -11.13 12.95 -16.30
CA ALA A 249 -11.99 13.13 -15.13
C ALA A 249 -11.36 12.47 -13.89
N VAL A 250 -11.68 13.01 -12.71
CA VAL A 250 -11.29 12.38 -11.44
C VAL A 250 -11.96 11.03 -11.34
N GLU A 251 -11.16 10.00 -11.10
CA GLU A 251 -11.64 8.63 -10.95
C GLU A 251 -10.90 7.92 -9.81
N GLU A 252 -11.43 6.77 -9.38
CA GLU A 252 -10.74 5.87 -8.48
C GLU A 252 -9.60 5.16 -9.22
N VAL A 253 -8.42 5.17 -8.62
CA VAL A 253 -7.17 4.65 -9.19
C VAL A 253 -6.38 3.87 -8.14
N ILE A 254 -5.50 3.00 -8.60
CA ILE A 254 -4.55 2.23 -7.79
C ILE A 254 -3.13 2.53 -8.24
N PHE A 255 -2.18 2.37 -7.34
CA PHE A 255 -0.76 2.65 -7.59
C PHE A 255 0.12 1.70 -6.79
N ASP A 256 1.41 1.71 -7.12
CA ASP A 256 2.45 0.91 -6.49
C ASP A 256 2.21 -0.62 -6.55
N PRO A 257 1.99 -1.16 -7.77
CA PRO A 257 1.70 -2.59 -7.93
C PRO A 257 2.93 -3.48 -7.77
N SER A 258 2.69 -4.65 -7.19
CA SER A 258 3.59 -5.80 -7.19
C SER A 258 3.00 -6.94 -8.02
N ALA A 259 2.69 -6.66 -9.29
CA ALA A 259 1.77 -7.47 -10.06
C ALA A 259 2.33 -8.84 -10.45
N PHE A 260 1.43 -9.81 -10.58
CA PHE A 260 1.72 -11.10 -11.20
C PHE A 260 0.44 -11.72 -11.75
N TYR A 261 0.55 -12.86 -12.43
CA TYR A 261 -0.59 -13.66 -12.86
C TYR A 261 -0.94 -14.68 -11.78
N GLY A 262 -2.10 -14.52 -11.16
CA GLY A 262 -2.51 -15.25 -9.97
C GLY A 262 -4.00 -15.61 -9.95
N HIS A 263 -4.44 -16.20 -8.84
CA HIS A 263 -5.85 -16.31 -8.52
C HIS A 263 -6.37 -14.94 -8.05
N ASN A 264 -7.51 -14.49 -8.58
CA ASN A 264 -8.13 -13.21 -8.23
C ASN A 264 -8.37 -13.01 -6.73
N GLU A 265 -8.69 -14.08 -5.99
CA GLU A 265 -8.93 -13.98 -4.54
C GLU A 265 -7.65 -13.66 -3.74
N TYR A 266 -6.46 -13.80 -4.33
CA TYR A 266 -5.19 -13.42 -3.70
C TYR A 266 -5.22 -11.96 -3.22
N GLU A 267 -5.71 -11.05 -4.06
CA GLU A 267 -5.77 -9.62 -3.76
C GLU A 267 -6.58 -9.33 -2.49
N LEU A 268 -7.64 -10.11 -2.26
CA LEU A 268 -8.55 -9.91 -1.15
C LEU A 268 -7.91 -10.23 0.21
N GLY A 269 -6.74 -10.89 0.23
CA GLY A 269 -5.96 -11.15 1.43
C GLY A 269 -5.44 -9.85 2.05
N ILE A 270 -4.69 -9.04 1.29
CA ILE A 270 -4.13 -7.79 1.80
C ILE A 270 -5.19 -6.69 1.95
N MET A 271 -6.26 -6.70 1.14
CA MET A 271 -7.35 -5.71 1.20
C MET A 271 -8.13 -5.70 2.52
N LYS A 272 -7.92 -6.67 3.41
CA LYS A 272 -8.52 -6.70 4.75
C LYS A 272 -7.58 -6.18 5.84
N MET A 273 -6.29 -6.09 5.55
CA MET A 273 -5.30 -5.51 6.44
C MET A 273 -5.44 -3.98 6.40
N PHE A 274 -4.89 -3.27 7.39
CA PHE A 274 -4.57 -1.85 7.21
C PHE A 274 -5.80 -0.95 6.96
N GLY A 275 -6.82 -1.06 7.81
CA GLY A 275 -8.09 -0.32 7.68
C GLY A 275 -9.05 -0.88 6.62
N GLY A 276 -8.52 -1.64 5.65
CA GLY A 276 -9.26 -2.44 4.68
C GLY A 276 -10.19 -1.68 3.73
N PHE A 277 -10.84 -2.43 2.84
CA PHE A 277 -11.85 -1.91 1.92
C PHE A 277 -13.27 -2.09 2.50
N GLY A 278 -14.14 -1.10 2.32
CA GLY A 278 -15.48 -1.08 2.92
C GLY A 278 -16.42 -2.19 2.39
N GLY A 279 -17.42 -2.57 3.20
CA GLY A 279 -18.36 -3.65 2.83
C GLY A 279 -19.07 -3.46 1.50
N LYS A 280 -19.44 -2.21 1.15
CA LYS A 280 -20.06 -1.87 -0.15
C LYS A 280 -19.17 -2.20 -1.35
N PHE A 281 -17.86 -1.99 -1.20
CA PHE A 281 -16.88 -2.34 -2.24
C PHE A 281 -16.87 -3.85 -2.46
N LEU A 282 -16.82 -4.65 -1.38
CA LEU A 282 -16.78 -6.11 -1.47
C LEU A 282 -18.10 -6.69 -2.02
N GLU A 283 -19.23 -6.12 -1.63
CA GLU A 283 -20.55 -6.49 -2.17
C GLU A 283 -20.62 -6.27 -3.69
N GLU A 284 -20.17 -5.10 -4.15
CA GLU A 284 -20.14 -4.79 -5.58
C GLU A 284 -19.14 -5.68 -6.34
N TYR A 285 -17.92 -5.83 -5.81
CA TYR A 285 -16.89 -6.67 -6.41
C TYR A 285 -17.39 -8.11 -6.58
N HIS A 286 -17.99 -8.72 -5.55
CA HIS A 286 -18.47 -10.11 -5.64
C HIS A 286 -19.71 -10.29 -6.51
N ARG A 287 -20.48 -9.22 -6.78
CA ARG A 287 -21.56 -9.25 -7.78
C ARG A 287 -20.99 -9.40 -9.21
N LEU A 288 -19.80 -8.87 -9.45
CA LEU A 288 -19.15 -8.83 -10.77
C LEU A 288 -18.11 -9.95 -10.96
N CYS A 289 -17.41 -10.30 -9.88
CA CYS A 289 -16.40 -11.33 -9.79
C CYS A 289 -16.82 -12.32 -8.68
N PRO A 290 -17.64 -13.34 -9.01
CA PRO A 290 -18.13 -14.30 -8.03
C PRO A 290 -17.00 -15.00 -7.29
N LYS A 291 -17.27 -15.36 -6.02
CA LYS A 291 -16.34 -16.15 -5.20
C LYS A 291 -16.07 -17.49 -5.87
N THR A 292 -14.83 -17.95 -5.80
CA THR A 292 -14.41 -19.24 -6.35
C THR A 292 -15.08 -20.38 -5.59
N GLU A 293 -15.52 -21.42 -6.30
CA GLU A 293 -16.10 -22.60 -5.65
C GLU A 293 -14.98 -23.50 -5.08
N PRO A 294 -15.17 -24.12 -3.91
CA PRO A 294 -16.36 -24.04 -3.03
C PRO A 294 -16.45 -22.72 -2.25
N VAL A 295 -17.62 -22.05 -2.30
CA VAL A 295 -17.82 -20.72 -1.69
C VAL A 295 -17.69 -20.74 -0.15
N GLU A 296 -18.02 -21.86 0.51
CA GLU A 296 -17.90 -22.01 1.96
C GLU A 296 -16.46 -21.97 2.49
N GLU A 297 -15.47 -22.16 1.60
CA GLU A 297 -14.04 -22.10 1.92
C GLU A 297 -13.40 -20.76 1.53
N TYR A 298 -14.19 -19.83 0.98
CA TYR A 298 -13.72 -18.51 0.55
C TYR A 298 -12.93 -17.78 1.62
N GLU A 299 -13.47 -17.66 2.84
CA GLU A 299 -12.79 -16.94 3.92
C GLU A 299 -11.48 -17.60 4.34
N ASP A 300 -11.37 -18.92 4.21
CA ASP A 300 -10.13 -19.64 4.52
C ASP A 300 -9.07 -19.43 3.42
N ARG A 301 -9.49 -19.36 2.15
CA ARG A 301 -8.58 -19.02 1.05
C ARG A 301 -8.08 -17.60 1.18
N VAL A 302 -8.96 -16.65 1.49
CA VAL A 302 -8.56 -15.25 1.74
C VAL A 302 -7.60 -15.15 2.92
N ALA A 303 -7.87 -15.85 4.04
CA ALA A 303 -6.94 -15.91 5.15
C ALA A 303 -5.59 -16.55 4.77
N LEU A 304 -5.62 -17.59 3.93
CA LEU A 304 -4.41 -18.21 3.41
C LEU A 304 -3.60 -17.24 2.53
N TYR A 305 -4.25 -16.33 1.80
CA TYR A 305 -3.57 -15.25 1.06
C TYR A 305 -3.05 -14.14 1.96
N GLU A 306 -3.82 -13.74 2.97
CA GLU A 306 -3.39 -12.81 4.03
C GLU A 306 -2.12 -13.32 4.73
N LEU A 307 -1.96 -14.64 4.92
CA LEU A 307 -0.76 -15.26 5.49
C LEU A 307 0.52 -14.85 4.74
N TYR A 308 0.50 -14.79 3.40
CA TYR A 308 1.68 -14.35 2.64
C TYR A 308 2.07 -12.93 3.03
N HIS A 309 1.10 -12.03 3.19
CA HIS A 309 1.36 -10.63 3.54
C HIS A 309 1.86 -10.49 4.98
N HIS A 310 1.34 -11.27 5.94
CA HIS A 310 1.92 -11.32 7.30
C HIS A 310 3.36 -11.83 7.29
N LEU A 311 3.67 -12.87 6.52
CA LEU A 311 5.04 -13.35 6.39
C LEU A 311 5.95 -12.33 5.69
N ASN A 312 5.43 -11.59 4.70
CA ASN A 312 6.17 -10.54 4.02
C ASN A 312 6.49 -9.37 4.95
N HIS A 313 5.51 -8.91 5.73
CA HIS A 313 5.72 -7.87 6.73
C HIS A 313 6.66 -8.34 7.84
N TYR A 314 6.58 -9.61 8.26
CA TYR A 314 7.55 -10.18 9.18
C TYR A 314 8.97 -10.18 8.58
N ALA A 315 9.13 -10.53 7.30
CA ALA A 315 10.44 -10.47 6.65
C ALA A 315 11.02 -9.05 6.61
N LEU A 316 10.18 -8.04 6.33
CA LEU A 316 10.61 -6.63 6.22
C LEU A 316 10.80 -5.93 7.57
N PHE A 317 9.94 -6.21 8.54
CA PHE A 317 9.80 -5.40 9.76
C PHE A 317 9.98 -6.21 11.06
N GLY A 318 10.05 -7.53 10.98
CA GLY A 318 10.15 -8.42 12.15
C GLY A 318 8.90 -8.37 13.03
N GLY A 319 9.09 -8.65 14.33
CA GLY A 319 8.09 -8.35 15.37
C GLY A 319 6.76 -9.10 15.27
N SER A 320 5.67 -8.38 15.59
CA SER A 320 4.32 -8.89 15.83
C SER A 320 3.66 -9.58 14.62
N TYR A 321 4.08 -9.27 13.38
CA TYR A 321 3.60 -9.90 12.15
C TYR A 321 3.78 -11.42 12.12
N ARG A 322 4.82 -11.93 12.81
CA ARG A 322 5.02 -13.36 13.04
C ARG A 322 3.79 -13.99 13.72
N SER A 323 3.27 -13.34 14.76
CA SER A 323 2.15 -13.85 15.56
C SER A 323 0.87 -13.93 14.73
N GLY A 324 0.62 -12.94 13.85
CA GLY A 324 -0.47 -12.97 12.88
C GLY A 324 -0.37 -14.18 11.94
N ALA A 325 0.79 -14.37 11.32
CA ALA A 325 1.06 -15.53 10.46
C ALA A 325 0.85 -16.87 11.20
N VAL A 326 1.39 -16.99 12.42
CA VAL A 326 1.23 -18.19 13.27
C VAL A 326 -0.24 -18.46 13.61
N GLY A 327 -1.01 -17.42 13.94
CA GLY A 327 -2.44 -17.54 14.26
C GLY A 327 -3.25 -18.06 13.09
N ILE A 328 -3.05 -17.48 11.89
CA ILE A 328 -3.70 -17.94 10.65
C ILE A 328 -3.36 -19.40 10.37
N MET A 329 -2.07 -19.76 10.40
CA MET A 329 -1.62 -21.12 10.13
C MET A 329 -2.19 -22.12 11.12
N LYS A 330 -2.17 -21.84 12.43
CA LYS A 330 -2.73 -22.73 13.46
C LYS A 330 -4.22 -22.95 13.24
N ARG A 331 -4.99 -21.90 12.96
CA ARG A 331 -6.44 -21.98 12.68
C ARG A 331 -6.73 -22.85 11.46
N LEU A 332 -6.07 -22.57 10.33
CA LEU A 332 -6.29 -23.32 9.09
C LEU A 332 -5.84 -24.77 9.23
N GLN A 333 -4.67 -25.02 9.82
CA GLN A 333 -4.19 -26.38 10.06
C GLN A 333 -5.11 -27.15 10.99
N GLN A 334 -5.67 -26.52 12.03
CA GLN A 334 -6.63 -27.20 12.90
C GLN A 334 -7.91 -27.60 12.14
N LYS A 335 -8.46 -26.69 11.32
CA LYS A 335 -9.65 -26.96 10.51
C LYS A 335 -9.44 -28.09 9.50
N TYR A 336 -8.28 -28.10 8.84
CA TYR A 336 -7.99 -29.02 7.75
C TYR A 336 -7.19 -30.28 8.15
N ALA A 337 -6.67 -30.37 9.38
CA ALA A 337 -6.04 -31.58 9.90
C ALA A 337 -7.02 -32.74 10.12
N LEU A 338 -8.29 -32.42 10.39
CA LEU A 338 -9.34 -33.43 10.67
C LEU A 338 -9.90 -34.06 9.39
N SER A 339 -9.74 -33.41 8.23
CA SER A 339 -10.25 -33.90 6.95
C SER A 339 -9.33 -34.93 6.30
N SER A 340 -8.01 -34.90 6.59
CA SER A 340 -7.05 -35.91 6.10
C SER A 340 -7.22 -37.28 6.78
N SER A 341 -7.88 -37.34 7.94
CA SER A 341 -8.13 -38.58 8.70
C SER A 341 -9.27 -39.44 8.14
N GLN A 342 -10.01 -38.96 7.12
CA GLN A 342 -11.13 -39.67 6.50
C GLN A 342 -10.86 -40.17 5.08
N GLN A 343 -9.65 -40.00 4.55
CA GLN A 343 -9.24 -40.72 3.35
C GLN A 343 -8.75 -42.12 3.74
N LEU A 344 -9.64 -43.11 3.58
CA LEU A 344 -9.28 -44.54 3.56
C LEU A 344 -8.05 -44.75 2.66
N PRO A 345 -7.02 -45.49 3.10
CA PRO A 345 -5.84 -45.69 2.29
C PRO A 345 -6.22 -46.43 1.01
N LEU A 346 -5.94 -45.80 -0.14
CA LEU A 346 -5.90 -46.49 -1.42
C LEU A 346 -4.94 -47.67 -1.28
N GLN A 347 -5.48 -48.88 -1.36
CA GLN A 347 -4.69 -50.10 -1.42
C GLN A 347 -3.84 -50.05 -2.68
N HIS A 348 -2.52 -49.87 -2.52
CA HIS A 348 -1.56 -50.11 -3.58
C HIS A 348 -1.54 -51.60 -3.92
N PRO A 349 -1.71 -52.00 -5.20
CA PRO A 349 -1.40 -53.37 -5.60
C PRO A 349 0.12 -53.55 -5.62
N THR A 350 0.61 -54.45 -4.77
CA THR A 350 2.01 -54.89 -4.73
C THR A 350 2.38 -55.55 -6.07
N ILE A 351 3.26 -54.93 -6.85
CA ILE A 351 3.89 -55.59 -8.00
C ILE A 351 5.17 -56.27 -7.50
N ALA A 352 5.15 -57.60 -7.49
CA ALA A 352 6.31 -58.43 -7.24
C ALA A 352 7.28 -58.36 -8.44
N THR A 353 8.52 -57.99 -8.16
CA THR A 353 9.63 -57.99 -9.11
C THR A 353 9.99 -59.44 -9.49
N THR A 354 9.76 -59.83 -10.75
CA THR A 354 10.36 -61.04 -11.32
C THR A 354 11.33 -60.64 -12.42
N THR A 355 12.60 -60.90 -12.16
CA THR A 355 13.73 -60.73 -13.09
C THR A 355 13.67 -61.79 -14.17
N HIS A 356 13.54 -61.39 -15.44
CA HIS A 356 13.91 -62.23 -16.58
C HIS A 356 14.87 -61.47 -17.50
N VAL A 357 16.08 -62.01 -17.60
CA VAL A 357 17.10 -61.69 -18.61
C VAL A 357 16.74 -62.44 -19.88
N ILE A 358 16.84 -61.80 -21.07
CA ILE A 358 17.36 -62.37 -22.34
C ILE A 358 17.49 -61.27 -23.42
N SER A 359 18.75 -61.07 -23.83
CA SER A 359 19.36 -60.85 -25.16
C SER A 359 18.77 -59.94 -26.27
N LEU A 360 19.70 -59.16 -26.84
CA LEU A 360 19.65 -58.23 -27.98
C LEU A 360 19.14 -58.79 -29.32
N SER A 361 18.65 -57.88 -30.18
CA SER A 361 19.05 -57.78 -31.60
C SER A 361 18.85 -56.36 -32.17
N HIS A 362 19.80 -55.94 -33.00
CA HIS A 362 19.94 -54.64 -33.66
C HIS A 362 18.90 -54.40 -34.77
N HIS A 363 18.57 -53.13 -35.07
CA HIS A 363 18.70 -52.55 -36.42
C HIS A 363 18.54 -51.01 -36.42
N ILE A 364 19.46 -50.38 -37.14
CA ILE A 364 19.59 -48.95 -37.45
C ILE A 364 18.75 -48.63 -38.71
N ALA A 365 18.11 -47.46 -38.78
CA ALA A 365 17.96 -46.69 -40.02
C ALA A 365 17.63 -45.20 -39.76
N PHE A 366 18.47 -44.33 -40.34
CA PHE A 366 18.29 -42.89 -40.52
C PHE A 366 17.29 -42.58 -41.64
N SER A 367 16.65 -41.40 -41.61
CA SER A 367 16.32 -40.66 -42.83
C SER A 367 16.33 -39.15 -42.62
N THR A 368 17.16 -38.49 -43.40
CA THR A 368 17.27 -37.06 -43.70
C THR A 368 16.22 -36.65 -44.76
N SER A 369 15.91 -35.35 -44.90
CA SER A 369 16.17 -34.57 -46.14
C SER A 369 15.48 -33.17 -46.19
N THR A 370 16.34 -32.14 -46.34
CA THR A 370 16.30 -30.96 -47.24
C THR A 370 15.13 -29.96 -47.32
N TYR A 371 15.42 -28.72 -46.89
CA TYR A 371 15.64 -27.48 -47.70
C TYR A 371 14.95 -27.31 -49.08
N LEU A 372 14.26 -26.17 -49.28
CA LEU A 372 14.32 -25.33 -50.51
C LEU A 372 13.77 -23.90 -50.28
N LYS A 373 14.52 -22.92 -50.81
CA LYS A 373 14.23 -21.47 -50.93
C LYS A 373 13.67 -21.15 -52.33
N SER A 374 12.79 -20.15 -52.45
CA SER A 374 12.68 -19.19 -53.59
C SER A 374 11.77 -18.02 -53.13
N HIS A 375 12.17 -16.74 -53.05
CA HIS A 375 12.47 -15.67 -54.04
C HIS A 375 11.29 -15.07 -54.84
N SER A 376 10.92 -13.84 -54.43
CA SER A 376 10.59 -12.63 -55.21
C SER A 376 9.33 -12.55 -56.10
N THR A 377 8.49 -11.53 -55.88
CA THR A 377 8.33 -10.38 -56.83
C THR A 377 7.35 -9.31 -56.32
N ASN A 378 7.73 -8.05 -56.59
CA ASN A 378 6.96 -6.80 -56.43
C ASN A 378 5.62 -6.79 -57.18
N LYS A 379 4.64 -6.03 -56.68
CA LYS A 379 3.87 -5.07 -57.50
C LYS A 379 3.09 -4.04 -56.68
N THR A 380 3.34 -2.79 -57.05
CA THR A 380 2.68 -1.52 -56.75
C THR A 380 1.32 -1.36 -57.44
N ASN A 381 0.43 -0.55 -56.85
CA ASN A 381 -0.67 0.21 -57.49
C ASN A 381 -1.04 1.34 -56.50
N GLN A 382 -0.60 2.59 -56.65
CA GLN A 382 -1.17 3.66 -57.49
C GLN A 382 -2.70 3.86 -57.36
N VAL A 383 -3.10 5.00 -56.79
CA VAL A 383 -4.42 5.65 -56.89
C VAL A 383 -4.15 7.13 -57.21
N PRO A 384 -4.93 7.79 -58.09
CA PRO A 384 -4.45 8.94 -58.86
C PRO A 384 -4.74 10.31 -58.24
N ASN A 385 -3.87 11.26 -58.64
CA ASN A 385 -4.02 12.71 -58.53
C ASN A 385 -5.34 13.22 -59.14
N ASN A 386 -5.86 14.30 -58.57
CA ASN A 386 -6.43 15.38 -59.39
C ASN A 386 -6.05 16.76 -58.84
N HIS A 387 -5.50 17.56 -59.74
CA HIS A 387 -5.12 18.96 -59.58
C HIS A 387 -6.35 19.86 -59.47
N HIS A 388 -6.26 20.92 -58.67
CA HIS A 388 -6.54 22.29 -59.12
C HIS A 388 -5.99 23.33 -58.13
N SER A 389 -5.04 24.13 -58.63
CA SER A 389 -4.80 25.53 -58.20
C SER A 389 -5.51 26.45 -59.22
N PRO A 390 -5.57 27.80 -59.10
CA PRO A 390 -4.82 28.69 -58.19
C PRO A 390 -5.66 29.86 -57.60
N ARG A 391 -5.06 30.72 -56.76
CA ARG A 391 -4.90 32.18 -56.97
C ARG A 391 -4.57 32.93 -55.68
N ALA A 392 -3.78 34.00 -55.83
CA ALA A 392 -3.04 34.70 -54.79
C ALA A 392 -3.55 36.14 -54.50
N LYS A 393 -3.17 36.65 -53.30
CA LYS A 393 -2.90 38.06 -52.88
C LYS A 393 -4.09 39.04 -52.68
N PRO A 394 -3.92 40.21 -52.00
CA PRO A 394 -3.23 40.48 -50.71
C PRO A 394 -3.88 41.61 -49.82
N ALA A 395 -3.36 41.79 -48.59
CA ALA A 395 -3.05 43.04 -47.83
C ALA A 395 -4.13 44.04 -47.30
N SER A 396 -3.68 44.73 -46.22
CA SER A 396 -4.11 46.02 -45.60
C SER A 396 -5.27 45.95 -44.57
N SER A 397 -5.31 46.69 -43.46
CA SER A 397 -4.43 47.68 -42.79
C SER A 397 -5.04 48.09 -41.43
N LEU A 398 -4.16 48.44 -40.48
CA LEU A 398 -4.26 49.39 -39.34
C LEU A 398 -5.63 49.83 -38.76
N SER A 399 -5.76 49.78 -37.42
CA SER A 399 -5.99 50.99 -36.60
C SER A 399 -5.75 50.73 -35.09
N THR A 400 -5.21 51.74 -34.42
CA THR A 400 -4.66 51.79 -33.07
C THR A 400 -5.57 52.47 -32.02
N SER A 401 -5.41 52.07 -30.76
CA SER A 401 -5.56 52.84 -29.48
C SER A 401 -6.95 52.92 -28.79
N PRO A 402 -7.04 53.29 -27.48
CA PRO A 402 -6.38 52.71 -26.28
C PRO A 402 -7.35 52.57 -25.06
N SER A 403 -6.82 52.13 -23.90
CA SER A 403 -7.41 52.19 -22.53
C SER A 403 -8.37 51.03 -22.18
N SER A 404 -8.42 50.44 -20.99
CA SER A 404 -7.97 50.84 -19.65
C SER A 404 -7.77 49.60 -18.75
N SER A 405 -6.84 49.73 -17.83
CA SER A 405 -6.54 48.87 -16.69
C SER A 405 -7.77 48.41 -15.88
N LEU A 406 -7.85 47.11 -15.58
CA LEU A 406 -8.32 46.62 -14.28
C LEU A 406 -7.48 45.40 -13.88
N LEU A 407 -6.69 45.60 -12.83
CA LEU A 407 -6.04 44.55 -12.06
C LEU A 407 -7.12 43.67 -11.43
N SER A 408 -7.10 42.38 -11.73
CA SER A 408 -7.62 41.34 -10.84
C SER A 408 -6.56 40.26 -10.75
N SER A 409 -5.78 40.36 -9.68
CA SER A 409 -4.89 39.33 -9.20
C SER A 409 -5.73 38.17 -8.67
N THR A 410 -5.79 37.06 -9.41
CA THR A 410 -6.15 35.75 -8.84
C THR A 410 -4.93 34.86 -8.93
N ASN A 411 -4.16 34.83 -7.85
CA ASN A 411 -3.22 33.76 -7.55
C ASN A 411 -4.01 32.44 -7.53
N THR A 412 -3.78 31.57 -8.51
CA THR A 412 -4.10 30.14 -8.42
C THR A 412 -2.78 29.40 -8.53
N MET A 413 -2.03 29.40 -7.43
CA MET A 413 -0.89 28.50 -7.25
C MET A 413 -1.46 27.21 -6.68
N SER A 414 -1.68 26.20 -7.53
CA SER A 414 -1.78 24.81 -7.05
C SER A 414 -0.37 24.45 -6.56
N SER A 415 -0.12 24.56 -5.26
CA SER A 415 1.23 24.40 -4.73
C SER A 415 1.67 22.93 -4.78
N ASP A 416 2.98 22.74 -4.89
CA ASP A 416 3.65 21.45 -4.78
C ASP A 416 3.25 20.69 -3.51
N ASP A 417 2.75 21.39 -2.48
CA ASP A 417 2.31 20.85 -1.18
C ASP A 417 1.08 19.95 -1.30
N ALA A 418 0.12 20.25 -2.17
CA ALA A 418 -1.10 19.43 -2.32
C ALA A 418 -0.79 18.06 -2.95
N TYR A 419 0.27 17.98 -3.76
CA TYR A 419 0.74 16.73 -4.34
C TYR A 419 1.69 15.97 -3.42
N ALA A 420 2.56 16.68 -2.70
CA ALA A 420 3.36 16.08 -1.63
C ALA A 420 2.46 15.44 -0.58
N ALA A 421 1.40 16.14 -0.11
CA ALA A 421 0.42 15.59 0.82
C ALA A 421 -0.36 14.38 0.26
N PHE A 422 -0.57 14.30 -1.06
CA PHE A 422 -1.19 13.15 -1.71
C PHE A 422 -0.26 11.93 -1.74
N LEU A 423 1.03 12.12 -2.06
CA LEU A 423 2.03 11.06 -1.99
C LEU A 423 2.38 10.68 -0.57
N ASP A 424 2.41 11.64 0.36
CA ASP A 424 2.56 11.38 1.78
C ASP A 424 1.37 10.57 2.27
N LYS A 425 0.14 10.85 1.83
CA LYS A 425 -1.06 10.02 2.11
C LYS A 425 -1.00 8.60 1.51
N ALA A 426 -0.37 8.44 0.35
CA ALA A 426 -0.14 7.13 -0.28
C ALA A 426 0.99 6.34 0.41
N ASN A 427 1.96 7.04 1.00
CA ASN A 427 3.03 6.47 1.81
C ASN A 427 2.76 6.56 3.33
N GLU A 428 1.55 6.98 3.70
CA GLU A 428 1.12 7.15 5.09
C GLU A 428 0.70 5.82 5.65
N ASP A 429 0.93 5.65 6.95
CA ASP A 429 0.39 4.53 7.68
C ASP A 429 -1.14 4.45 7.46
N PRO A 430 -1.66 3.33 6.96
CA PRO A 430 -3.09 3.11 6.69
C PRO A 430 -4.02 3.36 7.89
N TYR A 431 -3.49 3.40 9.10
CA TYR A 431 -4.25 3.67 10.30
C TYR A 431 -4.47 5.16 10.61
N LYS A 432 -4.04 6.09 9.73
CA LYS A 432 -4.21 7.55 9.90
C LYS A 432 -5.65 8.06 9.86
N ASN A 433 -6.59 7.31 9.30
CA ASN A 433 -7.97 7.80 9.08
C ASN A 433 -9.08 6.82 9.52
N ILE A 434 -8.90 6.07 10.62
CA ILE A 434 -10.05 5.39 11.24
C ILE A 434 -10.77 6.37 12.18
N SER A 435 -11.77 7.08 11.63
CA SER A 435 -12.79 7.71 12.45
C SER A 435 -13.57 6.62 13.20
N THR A 436 -13.46 6.66 14.53
CA THR A 436 -14.14 5.80 15.50
C THR A 436 -15.66 5.97 15.41
N THR A 437 -16.27 5.30 14.43
CA THR A 437 -17.72 5.07 14.45
C THR A 437 -17.97 4.06 15.56
N LYS A 438 -18.47 4.53 16.71
CA LYS A 438 -18.90 3.74 17.87
C LYS A 438 -19.68 2.50 17.41
N ARG A 439 -19.01 1.35 17.36
CA ARG A 439 -19.68 0.05 17.39
C ARG A 439 -20.09 -0.17 18.84
N GLN A 440 -21.37 0.07 19.13
CA GLN A 440 -21.98 -0.41 20.36
C GLN A 440 -21.94 -1.94 20.34
N GLY A 441 -21.01 -2.50 21.11
CA GLY A 441 -20.85 -3.93 21.32
C GLY A 441 -19.80 -4.20 22.40
N GLN A 442 -20.26 -4.23 23.66
CA GLN A 442 -19.63 -4.88 24.83
C GLN A 442 -18.11 -4.69 25.03
N ASP A 443 -17.70 -3.57 25.63
CA ASP A 443 -16.36 -3.42 26.23
C ASP A 443 -16.37 -3.99 27.67
N GLU A 444 -15.77 -5.16 27.87
CA GLU A 444 -15.59 -5.78 29.20
C GLU A 444 -14.31 -5.29 29.93
N HIS A 445 -13.48 -4.45 29.32
CA HIS A 445 -12.18 -4.00 29.85
C HIS A 445 -12.16 -2.52 30.27
N LEU A 446 -11.27 -2.19 31.21
CA LEU A 446 -11.08 -0.84 31.75
C LEU A 446 -10.50 0.11 30.69
N GLN A 447 -11.13 1.28 30.56
CA GLN A 447 -10.69 2.37 29.70
C GLN A 447 -10.28 3.59 30.53
N THR A 448 -9.10 4.13 30.25
CA THR A 448 -8.59 5.37 30.83
C THR A 448 -9.14 6.59 30.08
N ARG A 449 -9.15 7.74 30.74
CA ARG A 449 -9.68 9.01 30.25
C ARG A 449 -8.53 9.98 29.98
N THR A 450 -8.48 10.52 28.77
CA THR A 450 -7.40 11.43 28.32
C THR A 450 -7.75 12.91 28.44
N THR A 451 -9.04 13.28 28.44
CA THR A 451 -9.49 14.69 28.47
C THR A 451 -10.62 14.92 29.48
N ASP A 452 -10.56 16.00 30.26
CA ASP A 452 -11.66 16.48 31.13
C ASP A 452 -12.68 17.28 30.32
N PRO A 453 -14.00 17.13 30.55
CA PRO A 453 -15.04 17.87 29.82
C PRO A 453 -14.92 19.40 29.91
N SER A 454 -14.29 19.90 30.98
CA SER A 454 -13.96 21.30 31.24
C SER A 454 -12.76 21.82 30.43
N GLN A 455 -12.01 20.93 29.78
CA GLN A 455 -10.73 21.25 29.16
C GLN A 455 -10.78 21.21 27.63
N CYS A 456 -10.14 22.19 27.00
CA CYS A 456 -9.90 22.21 25.55
C CYS A 456 -8.50 21.70 25.23
N VAL A 457 -8.38 20.74 24.31
CA VAL A 457 -7.08 20.24 23.84
C VAL A 457 -6.35 21.35 23.06
N PRO A 458 -5.08 21.68 23.41
CA PRO A 458 -4.23 22.56 22.60
C PRO A 458 -4.10 22.08 21.15
N THR A 459 -4.28 22.99 20.18
CA THR A 459 -4.24 22.66 18.74
C THR A 459 -2.95 21.92 18.34
N VAL A 460 -1.80 22.35 18.86
CA VAL A 460 -0.50 21.72 18.60
C VAL A 460 -0.42 20.25 19.01
N LEU A 461 -1.24 19.79 19.95
CA LEU A 461 -1.34 18.36 20.32
C LEU A 461 -2.30 17.59 19.42
N GLY A 462 -3.32 18.26 18.89
CA GLY A 462 -4.25 17.68 17.91
C GLY A 462 -3.61 17.48 16.52
N ASP A 463 -2.58 18.25 16.20
CA ASP A 463 -1.86 18.19 14.92
C ASP A 463 -0.73 17.13 14.90
N VAL A 464 -0.48 16.43 16.02
CA VAL A 464 0.56 15.40 16.09
C VAL A 464 0.03 14.07 15.59
N GLU A 465 0.40 13.73 14.36
CA GLU A 465 0.10 12.43 13.76
C GLU A 465 1.32 11.51 13.87
N MET A 466 1.59 11.03 15.09
CA MET A 466 2.67 10.08 15.39
C MET A 466 2.10 8.79 15.99
N TYR A 467 2.79 7.68 15.73
CA TYR A 467 2.43 6.34 16.21
C TYR A 467 3.53 5.81 17.11
N TYR A 468 3.14 5.12 18.19
CA TYR A 468 4.10 4.43 19.04
C TYR A 468 4.32 3.01 18.52
N THR A 469 5.56 2.73 18.10
CA THR A 469 5.95 1.41 17.59
C THR A 469 5.84 0.36 18.70
N SER A 470 4.80 -0.47 18.63
CA SER A 470 4.51 -1.58 19.55
C SER A 470 3.60 -2.61 18.86
N ASP A 471 3.24 -3.74 19.49
CA ASP A 471 2.49 -4.80 18.79
C ASP A 471 1.11 -4.39 18.22
N VAL A 472 0.60 -3.20 18.59
CA VAL A 472 -0.68 -2.64 18.14
C VAL A 472 -0.56 -1.34 17.34
N ASP A 473 0.65 -0.77 17.22
CA ASP A 473 0.95 0.49 16.52
C ASP A 473 -0.15 1.56 16.69
N GLU A 474 -0.37 1.98 17.93
CA GLU A 474 -1.44 2.93 18.29
C GLU A 474 -0.96 4.38 18.12
N ALA A 475 -1.90 5.25 17.72
CA ALA A 475 -1.64 6.67 17.61
C ALA A 475 -1.50 7.32 18.99
N PHE A 476 -0.69 8.38 19.07
CA PHE A 476 -0.70 9.23 20.26
C PHE A 476 -2.00 10.05 20.32
N GLU A 477 -2.77 9.86 21.38
CA GLU A 477 -3.99 10.60 21.68
C GLU A 477 -3.67 11.84 22.55
N PRO A 478 -4.27 13.00 22.28
CA PRO A 478 -4.03 14.19 23.09
C PRO A 478 -4.59 14.06 24.51
N VAL A 479 -3.91 14.68 25.46
CA VAL A 479 -4.23 14.69 26.89
C VAL A 479 -4.47 16.12 27.37
N ALA A 480 -5.56 16.33 28.10
CA ALA A 480 -5.85 17.57 28.82
C ALA A 480 -6.64 17.28 30.10
N LEU A 481 -5.96 17.21 31.24
CA LEU A 481 -6.54 16.80 32.54
C LEU A 481 -6.55 17.95 33.55
N ASP A 482 -7.65 18.08 34.29
CA ASP A 482 -7.81 19.06 35.36
C ASP A 482 -6.82 18.79 36.50
N TRP A 483 -5.92 19.75 36.74
CA TRP A 483 -4.95 19.63 37.83
C TRP A 483 -4.51 21.01 38.33
N SER A 484 -5.18 21.49 39.37
CA SER A 484 -4.89 22.79 39.99
C SER A 484 -3.46 22.92 40.54
N GLY A 485 -2.84 21.79 40.93
CA GLY A 485 -1.44 21.76 41.37
C GLY A 485 -0.45 22.23 40.29
N ALA A 486 -0.84 22.22 39.01
CA ALA A 486 -0.02 22.74 37.92
C ALA A 486 0.31 24.23 38.11
N ALA A 487 -0.60 25.02 38.69
CA ALA A 487 -0.40 26.45 38.95
C ALA A 487 0.81 26.71 39.86
N GLU A 488 1.07 25.79 40.79
CA GLU A 488 2.19 25.83 41.74
C GLU A 488 3.40 25.03 41.24
N GLY A 489 3.36 24.50 40.01
CA GLY A 489 4.38 23.61 39.47
C GLY A 489 4.46 22.25 40.17
N GLN A 490 3.42 21.86 40.92
CA GLN A 490 3.36 20.60 41.63
C GLN A 490 2.83 19.50 40.72
N TRP A 491 3.56 18.39 40.62
CA TRP A 491 3.11 17.20 39.89
C TRP A 491 2.19 16.33 40.75
N PRO A 492 1.18 15.64 40.16
CA PRO A 492 0.41 14.66 40.89
C PRO A 492 1.30 13.50 41.33
N SER A 493 1.05 12.97 42.54
CA SER A 493 1.60 11.67 42.94
C SER A 493 1.02 10.58 42.06
N VAL A 494 1.64 9.39 42.07
CA VAL A 494 1.16 8.22 41.32
C VAL A 494 -0.32 7.95 41.60
N ASP A 495 -0.75 7.93 42.86
CA ASP A 495 -2.15 7.67 43.21
C ASP A 495 -3.11 8.76 42.73
N LYS A 496 -2.67 10.03 42.78
CA LYS A 496 -3.46 11.15 42.26
C LYS A 496 -3.56 11.09 40.73
N PHE A 497 -2.48 10.73 40.05
CA PHE A 497 -2.48 10.55 38.60
C PHE A 497 -3.39 9.38 38.19
N LYS A 498 -3.33 8.25 38.92
CA LYS A 498 -4.26 7.12 38.77
C LYS A 498 -5.72 7.57 38.90
N ALA A 499 -6.05 8.39 39.89
CA ALA A 499 -7.40 8.92 40.07
C ALA A 499 -7.83 9.88 38.94
N LEU A 500 -6.91 10.65 38.35
CA LEU A 500 -7.20 11.55 37.23
C LEU A 500 -7.57 10.80 35.95
N ILE A 501 -6.88 9.70 35.65
CA ILE A 501 -7.06 8.95 34.40
C ILE A 501 -8.17 7.89 34.47
N LEU A 502 -8.71 7.61 35.66
CA LEU A 502 -9.82 6.68 35.83
C LEU A 502 -11.19 7.38 35.65
N PRO A 503 -12.21 6.68 35.12
CA PRO A 503 -13.57 7.22 35.05
C PRO A 503 -14.13 7.55 36.44
N SER A 504 -14.89 8.65 36.57
CA SER A 504 -15.53 9.00 37.83
C SER A 504 -16.56 7.95 38.25
N LYS A 505 -16.57 7.61 39.55
CA LYS A 505 -17.49 6.61 40.15
C LYS A 505 -18.97 6.92 39.90
N ASP A 506 -19.31 8.18 39.66
CA ASP A 506 -20.71 8.62 39.49
C ASP A 506 -21.24 8.42 38.06
N THR A 507 -20.37 8.10 37.10
CA THR A 507 -20.71 8.05 35.66
C THR A 507 -20.78 6.64 35.06
N PHE A 508 -20.46 5.58 35.82
CA PHE A 508 -20.43 4.23 35.28
C PHE A 508 -20.65 3.15 36.35
N SER A 509 -21.58 2.21 36.10
CA SER A 509 -21.60 0.93 36.81
C SER A 509 -20.45 0.08 36.26
N ALA A 510 -19.26 0.22 36.83
CA ALA A 510 -18.09 -0.56 36.43
C ALA A 510 -18.37 -2.07 36.55
N SER A 511 -17.96 -2.84 35.54
CA SER A 511 -18.00 -4.30 35.60
C SER A 511 -17.03 -4.80 36.70
N ALA A 512 -17.26 -6.02 37.21
CA ALA A 512 -16.33 -6.64 38.15
C ALA A 512 -14.90 -6.74 37.57
N THR A 513 -14.79 -7.00 36.26
CA THR A 513 -13.53 -7.04 35.52
C THR A 513 -12.81 -5.69 35.49
N ALA A 514 -13.52 -4.60 35.17
CA ALA A 514 -12.94 -3.25 35.15
C ALA A 514 -12.52 -2.77 36.54
N THR A 515 -13.22 -3.22 37.59
CA THR A 515 -12.87 -2.91 38.98
C THR A 515 -11.58 -3.63 39.39
N ALA A 516 -11.45 -4.91 39.05
CA ALA A 516 -10.22 -5.68 39.31
C ALA A 516 -9.01 -5.12 38.52
N GLU A 517 -9.19 -4.77 37.25
CA GLU A 517 -8.12 -4.15 36.43
C GLU A 517 -7.68 -2.78 36.99
N ALA A 518 -8.60 -2.01 37.58
CA ALA A 518 -8.28 -0.73 38.21
C ALA A 518 -7.46 -0.93 39.50
N GLU A 519 -7.71 -2.01 40.25
CA GLU A 519 -6.93 -2.37 41.44
C GLU A 519 -5.51 -2.82 41.05
N ASP A 520 -5.39 -3.67 40.04
CA ASP A 520 -4.11 -4.25 39.57
C ASP A 520 -3.24 -3.28 38.73
N MET A 521 -3.77 -2.10 38.37
CA MET A 521 -3.04 -1.10 37.62
C MET A 521 -1.80 -0.58 38.38
N GLN A 522 -0.63 -0.71 37.76
CA GLN A 522 0.65 -0.23 38.27
C GLN A 522 1.15 0.94 37.45
N ILE A 523 1.63 2.01 38.11
CA ILE A 523 2.14 3.20 37.42
C ILE A 523 3.57 3.46 37.89
N SER A 524 4.48 3.63 36.93
CA SER A 524 5.85 4.08 37.16
C SER A 524 6.14 5.35 36.37
N ILE A 525 7.15 6.11 36.82
CA ILE A 525 7.58 7.34 36.14
C ILE A 525 8.91 7.07 35.45
N LEU A 526 8.97 7.36 34.15
CA LEU A 526 10.16 7.23 33.31
C LEU A 526 10.72 8.62 32.98
N THR A 527 12.03 8.67 32.70
CA THR A 527 12.62 9.85 32.06
C THR A 527 12.28 9.86 30.57
N PRO A 528 12.20 11.04 29.91
CA PRO A 528 12.01 11.10 28.46
C PRO A 528 13.02 10.27 27.67
N SER A 529 14.29 10.24 28.11
CA SER A 529 15.34 9.42 27.51
C SER A 529 15.18 7.91 27.74
N SER A 530 14.53 7.49 28.83
CA SER A 530 14.20 6.07 29.06
C SER A 530 13.03 5.61 28.20
N PHE A 531 12.08 6.52 27.95
CA PHE A 531 10.93 6.29 27.06
C PHE A 531 11.34 6.29 25.59
N ASP A 532 12.18 7.25 25.18
CA ASP A 532 12.61 7.42 23.80
C ASP A 532 14.15 7.47 23.69
N PRO A 533 14.83 6.33 23.89
CA PRO A 533 16.30 6.26 23.89
C PRO A 533 16.93 6.57 22.53
N ASN A 534 16.14 6.49 21.44
CA ASN A 534 16.61 6.67 20.06
C ASN A 534 16.08 7.95 19.41
N ASN A 535 15.45 8.86 20.17
CA ASN A 535 14.88 10.11 19.68
C ASN A 535 13.83 9.94 18.55
N LYS A 536 13.09 8.83 18.57
CA LYS A 536 12.03 8.50 17.60
C LYS A 536 10.77 9.36 17.77
N TYR A 537 10.49 9.83 18.97
CA TYR A 537 9.27 10.54 19.35
C TYR A 537 9.56 12.00 19.73
N THR A 538 10.60 12.59 19.13
CA THR A 538 10.97 14.00 19.34
C THR A 538 9.84 14.96 18.96
N THR A 539 9.03 14.64 17.95
CA THR A 539 7.82 15.41 17.57
C THR A 539 6.80 15.44 18.71
N VAL A 540 6.57 14.31 19.39
CA VAL A 540 5.66 14.22 20.55
C VAL A 540 6.20 15.06 21.70
N LEU A 541 7.48 14.92 22.03
CA LEU A 541 8.13 15.70 23.08
C LEU A 541 8.10 17.21 22.77
N HIS A 542 8.30 17.60 21.52
CA HIS A 542 8.23 18.98 21.06
C HIS A 542 6.82 19.54 21.23
N ALA A 543 5.80 18.86 20.73
CA ALA A 543 4.41 19.30 20.82
C ALA A 543 3.93 19.42 22.29
N VAL A 544 4.29 18.47 23.15
CA VAL A 544 4.01 18.51 24.59
C VAL A 544 4.62 19.75 25.23
N LYS A 545 5.88 20.06 24.92
CA LYS A 545 6.57 21.25 25.43
C LYS A 545 5.92 22.54 24.92
N THR A 546 5.57 22.61 23.64
CA THR A 546 4.93 23.77 23.01
C THR A 546 3.55 24.03 23.62
N ALA A 547 2.77 22.97 23.83
CA ALA A 547 1.45 23.03 24.45
C ALA A 547 1.49 23.59 25.87
N ALA A 548 2.41 23.10 26.70
CA ALA A 548 2.58 23.58 28.07
C ALA A 548 3.16 25.00 28.17
N ASN A 549 3.70 25.53 27.07
CA ASN A 549 4.22 26.88 26.96
C ASN A 549 3.26 27.83 26.22
N GLY A 550 1.95 27.56 26.28
CA GLY A 550 0.92 28.41 25.68
C GLY A 550 1.01 28.50 24.15
N GLY A 551 1.56 27.50 23.48
CA GLY A 551 1.76 27.48 22.04
C GLY A 551 3.03 28.19 21.55
N SER A 552 3.89 28.67 22.44
CA SER A 552 5.14 29.34 22.10
C SER A 552 6.32 28.36 22.01
N GLU A 553 7.12 28.48 20.93
CA GLU A 553 8.36 27.71 20.76
C GLU A 553 9.58 28.32 21.49
N ARG A 554 9.43 29.51 22.09
CA ARG A 554 10.51 30.15 22.86
C ARG A 554 10.68 29.49 24.23
N ASP A 555 11.92 29.34 24.68
CA ASP A 555 12.25 28.84 26.04
C ASP A 555 11.75 27.41 26.37
N MET A 556 11.43 26.58 25.37
CA MET A 556 10.91 25.21 25.57
C MET A 556 11.83 24.30 26.39
N GLU A 557 13.14 24.59 26.47
CA GLU A 557 14.07 23.84 27.31
C GLU A 557 13.81 23.98 28.81
N LYS A 558 13.02 24.97 29.22
CA LYS A 558 12.59 25.15 30.61
C LYS A 558 11.33 24.33 30.97
N VAL A 559 10.67 23.74 29.96
CA VAL A 559 9.46 22.93 30.16
C VAL A 559 9.85 21.51 30.57
N GLU A 560 9.50 21.14 31.79
CA GLU A 560 9.68 19.78 32.31
C GLU A 560 8.62 18.84 31.71
N VAL A 561 9.08 17.73 31.12
CA VAL A 561 8.23 16.64 30.62
C VAL A 561 8.39 15.42 31.50
N LYS A 562 7.27 14.80 31.88
CA LYS A 562 7.24 13.51 32.59
C LYS A 562 6.56 12.45 31.73
N VAL A 563 7.05 11.22 31.84
CA VAL A 563 6.44 10.05 31.21
C VAL A 563 5.90 9.11 32.28
N TYR A 564 4.59 8.91 32.34
CA TYR A 564 4.00 7.87 33.19
C TYR A 564 3.78 6.60 32.35
N ARG A 565 4.36 5.48 32.80
CA ARG A 565 4.09 4.14 32.25
C ARG A 565 3.02 3.49 33.11
N VAL A 566 1.83 3.31 32.56
CA VAL A 566 0.64 2.76 33.22
C VAL A 566 0.42 1.34 32.72
N GLN A 567 0.73 0.34 33.53
CA GLN A 567 0.54 -1.06 33.20
C GLN A 567 -0.89 -1.51 33.55
N MET A 568 -1.62 -1.96 32.54
CA MET A 568 -3.03 -2.34 32.56
C MET A 568 -3.16 -3.86 32.37
N GLY A 569 -2.73 -4.65 33.36
CA GLY A 569 -2.67 -6.11 33.28
C GLY A 569 -1.30 -6.65 32.87
N GLN A 570 -1.26 -7.85 32.26
CA GLN A 570 0.01 -8.54 31.99
C GLN A 570 0.82 -7.91 30.85
N THR A 571 0.17 -7.54 29.75
CA THR A 571 0.86 -7.11 28.53
C THR A 571 0.45 -5.73 28.03
N ARG A 572 -0.67 -5.16 28.50
CA ARG A 572 -1.12 -3.83 28.06
C ARG A 572 -0.43 -2.75 28.91
N VAL A 573 0.13 -1.76 28.24
CA VAL A 573 0.78 -0.61 28.86
C VAL A 573 0.29 0.66 28.18
N GLU A 574 0.24 1.76 28.90
CA GLU A 574 0.01 3.09 28.34
C GLU A 574 1.15 4.01 28.72
N TYR A 575 1.64 4.77 27.75
CA TYR A 575 2.65 5.80 27.97
C TYR A 575 2.01 7.17 27.90
N TRP A 576 2.11 7.93 28.99
CA TRP A 576 1.57 9.28 29.11
C TRP A 576 2.72 10.27 29.16
N VAL A 577 3.00 10.92 28.03
CA VAL A 577 4.05 11.94 27.86
C VAL A 577 3.43 13.30 28.08
N VAL A 578 3.66 13.90 29.26
CA VAL A 578 2.89 15.06 29.73
C VAL A 578 3.76 16.17 30.33
N ALA A 579 3.24 17.39 30.31
CA ALA A 579 3.81 18.61 30.87
C ALA A 579 2.75 19.39 31.66
N LEU A 580 3.19 20.22 32.62
CA LEU A 580 2.31 21.12 33.37
C LEU A 580 2.09 22.41 32.58
N ASP A 581 0.85 22.68 32.20
CA ASP A 581 0.42 23.95 31.63
C ASP A 581 0.01 24.88 32.77
N ARG A 582 0.80 25.93 33.00
CA ARG A 582 0.67 26.81 34.17
C ARG A 582 -0.25 28.00 33.95
N CYS A 583 -0.69 28.27 32.71
CA CYS A 583 -1.49 29.43 32.28
C CYS A 583 -1.17 30.74 33.04
N GLU A 584 -0.43 31.66 32.42
CA GLU A 584 -0.14 32.97 33.03
C GLU A 584 -1.42 33.78 33.25
N GLY A 585 -1.92 33.84 34.50
CA GLY A 585 -3.15 34.58 34.83
C GLY A 585 -3.90 34.19 36.10
N GLY A 586 -3.54 33.09 36.77
CA GLY A 586 -4.08 32.71 38.08
C GLY A 586 -5.27 31.77 38.03
N GLY A 587 -5.06 30.54 38.52
CA GLY A 587 -6.07 29.58 38.97
C GLY A 587 -6.88 28.87 37.87
N ASP A 588 -7.58 29.62 37.04
CA ASP A 588 -8.45 29.06 35.98
C ASP A 588 -7.61 28.70 34.75
N GLY A 589 -7.49 27.40 34.47
CA GLY A 589 -6.79 26.86 33.30
C GLY A 589 -5.51 26.07 33.61
N ALA A 590 -5.07 26.01 34.88
CA ALA A 590 -3.93 25.18 35.27
C ALA A 590 -4.27 23.68 35.15
N ARG A 591 -3.44 22.95 34.39
CA ARG A 591 -3.77 21.60 33.94
C ARG A 591 -2.55 20.78 33.55
N ILE A 592 -2.77 19.50 33.29
CA ILE A 592 -1.79 18.62 32.65
C ILE A 592 -2.15 18.52 31.17
N VAL A 593 -1.19 18.80 30.30
CA VAL A 593 -1.32 18.62 28.84
C VAL A 593 -0.28 17.65 28.32
N GLY A 594 -0.61 16.92 27.26
CA GLY A 594 0.39 16.11 26.57
C GLY A 594 -0.22 15.07 25.64
N MET A 595 0.43 13.92 25.55
CA MET A 595 -0.02 12.83 24.69
C MET A 595 0.03 11.48 25.40
N ARG A 596 -0.91 10.60 25.07
CA ARG A 596 -1.01 9.24 25.59
C ARG A 596 -1.01 8.26 24.45
N VAL A 597 -0.32 7.14 24.60
CA VAL A 597 -0.40 6.05 23.62
C VAL A 597 -0.56 4.71 24.33
N LYS A 598 -1.32 3.80 23.71
CA LYS A 598 -1.43 2.41 24.15
C LYS A 598 -0.30 1.61 23.53
N ALA A 599 0.22 0.65 24.27
CA ALA A 599 1.26 -0.25 23.82
C ALA A 599 0.98 -1.66 24.36
N ILE A 600 1.52 -2.64 23.67
CA ILE A 600 1.67 -3.99 24.20
C ILE A 600 3.16 -4.22 24.46
N GLU A 601 3.48 -4.71 25.65
CA GLU A 601 4.81 -5.15 26.03
C GLU A 601 4.77 -6.66 26.32
N SER A 602 5.69 -7.40 25.69
CA SER A 602 5.83 -8.86 25.80
C SER A 602 6.76 -9.28 26.92
#